data_AF-A0A9E0GDJ8-F1
#
_entry.id   AF-A0A9E0GDJ8-F1
#
_cell.length_a   1.000
_cell.length_b   1.000
_cell.length_c   1.000
_cell.angle_alpha   90.00
_cell.angle_beta   90.00
_cell.angle_gamma   90.00
#
_symmetry.space_group_name_H-M   'P 1'
#
loop_
_entity.id
_entity.type
_entity.pdbx_description
1 polymer ?
#
loop_
_entity_poly.entity_id
_entity_poly.type
_entity_poly.pdbx_seq_one_letter_code
_entity_poly.pdbx_strand_id
1 'polypeptide(L)' 'MTAPGSHYFDEEPTTDSSPRVVQLLLPDLQLALTTDRGVFGYDRIDAGTKLLLLRAPAPAPTGN' A
#
# COMPACT_ATOMS: atom_id res chain seq x y z
N MET A 1 -17.73 15.89 26.27
CA MET A 1 -18.06 16.61 25.02
C MET A 1 -17.19 16.00 23.94
N THR A 2 -17.75 15.12 23.09
CA THR A 2 -17.02 14.53 21.97
C THR A 2 -16.76 15.64 20.96
N ALA A 3 -15.49 15.90 20.63
CA ALA A 3 -15.12 16.86 19.60
C ALA A 3 -15.81 16.49 18.27
N PRO A 4 -16.12 17.46 17.39
CA PRO A 4 -16.57 17.17 16.03
C PRO A 4 -15.54 16.24 15.36
N GLY A 5 -16.02 15.32 14.51
CA GLY A 5 -15.19 14.28 13.90
C GLY A 5 -13.93 14.84 13.22
N SER A 6 -12.89 14.00 13.11
CA SER A 6 -11.60 14.39 12.54
C SER A 6 -11.72 14.98 11.13
N HIS A 7 -10.91 15.99 10.85
CA HIS A 7 -10.80 16.67 9.58
C HIS A 7 -9.60 16.17 8.77
N TYR A 8 -9.67 16.33 7.44
CA TYR A 8 -8.64 15.86 6.52
C TYR A 8 -7.24 16.44 6.77
N PHE A 9 -7.16 17.63 7.37
CA PHE A 9 -5.89 18.30 7.69
C PHE A 9 -5.37 17.99 9.11
N ASP A 10 -6.04 17.13 9.87
CA ASP A 10 -5.55 16.72 11.18
C ASP A 10 -4.32 15.83 11.02
N GLU A 11 -3.24 16.12 11.76
CA GLU A 11 -2.03 15.31 11.76
C GLU A 11 -2.26 13.91 12.38
N GLU A 12 -3.19 13.83 13.34
CA GLU A 12 -3.57 12.59 14.03
C GLU A 12 -5.07 12.32 13.84
N PRO A 13 -5.47 11.74 12.69
CA PRO A 13 -6.87 11.49 12.41
C PRO A 13 -7.43 10.41 13.34
N THR A 14 -8.66 10.62 13.83
CA THR A 14 -9.34 9.67 14.73
C THR A 14 -10.08 8.55 14.00
N THR A 15 -9.96 8.48 12.66
CA THR A 15 -10.68 7.47 11.87
C THR A 15 -9.95 6.12 11.93
N ASP A 16 -10.67 5.06 12.32
CA ASP A 16 -10.08 3.74 12.56
C ASP A 16 -9.32 3.16 11.35
N SER A 17 -8.16 2.58 11.60
CA SER A 17 -7.45 1.75 10.62
C SER A 17 -8.24 0.46 10.34
N SER A 18 -8.09 -0.10 9.13
CA SER A 18 -8.64 -1.42 8.78
C SER A 18 -7.58 -2.24 8.03
N PRO A 19 -6.59 -2.80 8.75
CA PRO A 19 -5.48 -3.53 8.13
C PRO A 19 -5.93 -4.81 7.43
N ARG A 20 -5.28 -5.12 6.32
CA ARG A 20 -5.50 -6.34 5.53
C ARG A 20 -4.17 -6.90 5.07
N VAL A 21 -4.14 -8.18 4.73
CA VAL A 21 -2.97 -8.81 4.10
C VAL A 21 -3.28 -9.05 2.63
N VAL A 22 -2.41 -8.59 1.75
CA VAL A 22 -2.46 -8.84 0.31
C VAL A 22 -1.23 -9.62 -0.12
N GLN A 23 -1.43 -10.57 -1.03
CA GLN A 23 -0.34 -11.41 -1.53
C GLN A 23 0.25 -10.83 -2.82
N LEU A 24 1.56 -10.62 -2.85
CA LEU A 24 2.32 -10.33 -4.06
C LEU A 24 3.03 -11.61 -4.51
N LEU A 25 2.62 -12.14 -5.67
CA LEU A 25 3.18 -13.40 -6.21
C LEU A 25 3.90 -13.18 -7.54
N LEU A 26 5.20 -12.94 -7.52
CA LEU A 26 6.07 -12.84 -8.69
C LEU A 26 6.76 -14.20 -8.96
N PRO A 27 7.34 -14.43 -10.16
CA PRO A 27 8.03 -15.68 -10.48
C PRO A 27 9.20 -16.01 -9.54
N ASP A 28 9.84 -14.98 -9.00
CA ASP A 28 11.06 -15.03 -8.20
C ASP A 28 10.84 -14.58 -6.73
N LEU A 29 9.65 -14.07 -6.41
CA LEU A 29 9.36 -13.47 -5.11
C LEU A 29 7.89 -13.66 -4.71
N GLN A 30 7.66 -14.11 -3.49
CA GLN A 30 6.32 -14.16 -2.89
C GLN A 30 6.33 -13.44 -1.54
N LEU A 31 5.46 -12.45 -1.38
CA LEU A 31 5.37 -11.64 -0.17
C LEU A 31 3.92 -11.53 0.30
N ALA A 32 3.73 -11.54 1.62
CA ALA A 32 2.52 -11.10 2.28
C ALA A 32 2.74 -9.66 2.77
N LEU A 33 1.96 -8.73 2.24
CA LEU A 33 2.08 -7.30 2.56
C LEU A 33 0.88 -6.88 3.40
N THR A 34 1.13 -6.19 4.51
CA THR A 34 0.06 -5.53 5.26
C THR A 34 -0.29 -4.20 4.60
N THR A 35 -1.55 -4.04 4.26
CA THR A 35 -2.16 -2.82 3.71
C THR A 35 -3.22 -2.29 4.66
N ASP A 36 -3.70 -1.08 4.41
CA ASP A 36 -4.79 -0.45 5.17
C ASP A 36 -5.77 0.26 4.23
N ARG A 37 -7.05 0.39 4.59
CA ARG A 37 -8.06 1.12 3.80
C ARG A 37 -7.62 2.53 3.34
N GLY A 38 -6.69 3.16 4.06
CA GLY A 38 -6.15 4.49 3.73
C GLY A 38 -5.01 4.51 2.70
N VAL A 39 -4.48 3.36 2.25
CA VAL A 39 -3.35 3.30 1.33
C VAL A 39 -3.76 2.85 -0.07
N PHE A 40 -2.97 3.23 -1.08
CA PHE A 40 -3.17 2.78 -2.45
C PHE A 40 -3.09 1.24 -2.55
N GLY A 41 -4.01 0.63 -3.30
CA GLY A 41 -4.04 -0.83 -3.47
C GLY A 41 -4.37 -1.59 -2.18
N TYR A 42 -5.22 -1.03 -1.31
CA TYR A 42 -5.45 -1.59 0.02
C TYR A 42 -6.04 -3.01 0.03
N ASP A 43 -6.75 -3.42 -1.00
CA ASP A 43 -7.42 -4.72 -1.07
C ASP A 43 -6.69 -5.75 -1.96
N ARG A 44 -5.81 -5.29 -2.85
CA ARG A 44 -4.99 -6.12 -3.73
C ARG A 44 -3.85 -5.31 -4.35
N ILE A 45 -2.84 -6.02 -4.85
CA ILE A 45 -1.81 -5.42 -5.69
C ILE A 45 -2.46 -4.83 -6.94
N ASP A 46 -2.22 -3.54 -7.19
CA ASP A 46 -2.65 -2.87 -8.42
C ASP A 46 -2.06 -3.55 -9.65
N ALA A 47 -2.86 -3.63 -10.72
CA ALA A 47 -2.46 -4.33 -11.94
C ALA A 47 -1.30 -3.62 -12.65
N GLY A 48 -1.24 -2.28 -12.60
CA GLY A 48 -0.14 -1.49 -13.13
C GLY A 48 1.14 -1.72 -12.36
N THR A 49 1.09 -1.66 -11.02
CA THR A 49 2.24 -2.03 -10.16
C THR A 49 2.72 -3.45 -10.47
N LYS A 50 1.80 -4.40 -10.61
CA LYS A 50 2.13 -5.79 -10.94
C LYS A 50 2.83 -5.91 -12.29
N LEU A 51 2.34 -5.21 -13.30
CA LEU A 51 2.92 -5.18 -14.63
C LEU A 51 4.34 -4.60 -14.62
N LEU A 52 4.55 -3.49 -13.89
CA LEU A 52 5.87 -2.88 -13.76
C LEU A 52 6.87 -3.85 -13.13
N LEU A 53 6.49 -4.49 -12.02
CA LEU A 53 7.36 -5.47 -11.34
C LEU A 53 7.70 -6.68 -12.23
N LEU A 54 6.84 -7.04 -13.18
CA LEU A 54 7.08 -8.17 -14.10
C LEU A 54 7.90 -7.80 -15.34
N ARG A 55 7.93 -6.51 -15.74
CA ARG A 55 8.40 -6.10 -17.08
C ARG A 55 9.47 -5.02 -17.06
N ALA A 56 9.56 -4.23 -16.00
CA ALA A 56 10.57 -3.19 -15.89
C ALA A 56 11.97 -3.82 -15.79
N PRO A 57 13.01 -3.16 -16.33
CA PRO A 57 14.38 -3.56 -16.05
C PRO A 57 14.67 -3.46 -14.54
N ALA A 58 15.63 -4.26 -14.07
CA ALA A 58 16.07 -4.16 -12.68
C ALA A 58 16.58 -2.73 -12.39
N PRO A 59 16.24 -2.16 -11.21
CA PRO A 59 16.74 -0.84 -10.84
C PRO A 59 18.26 -0.86 -10.68
N ALA A 60 18.90 0.31 -10.87
CA ALA A 60 20.33 0.46 -10.63
C ALA A 60 20.66 0.10 -9.16
N PRO A 61 21.76 -0.63 -8.88
CA PRO A 61 22.06 -1.09 -7.52
C PRO A 61 22.26 0.04 -6.50
N THR A 62 22.61 1.23 -6.97
CA THR A 62 22.95 2.40 -6.15
C THR A 62 22.05 3.61 -6.41
N GLY A 63 20.95 3.44 -7.15
CA GLY A 63 20.15 4.57 -7.65
C GLY A 63 20.86 5.36 -8.76
N ASN A 64 20.30 6.52 -9.10
CA ASN A 64 20.87 7.47 -10.05
C ASN A 64 21.71 8.53 -9.32
#